data_AF-A0A402D0H0-F1
#
_entry.id   AF-A0A402D0H0-F1
#
_cell.length_a   1.000
_cell.length_b   1.000
_cell.length_c   1.000
_cell.angle_alpha   90.00
_cell.angle_beta   90.00
_cell.angle_gamma   90.00
#
_symmetry.space_group_name_H-M   'P 1'
#
loop_
_entity.id
_entity.type
_entity.pdbx_description
1 polymer ?
#
loop_
_entity_poly.entity_id
_entity_poly.type
_entity_poly.pdbx_seq_one_letter_code
_entity_poly.pdbx_strand_id
1 'polypeptide(L)'
;MNDKQVQIQHIFKMIDADEAAAIAKAFAIVESVSETDLSYNMRYVNNAHSISRSIDDRTGETIMTYAVSKEKIGIVKLLREHFADINAPRRDGKTPLAVAYERGAVEMVRFLLSRNADSRLVSLTVSSPSANQCEAAKLISDRMTINNKFPCHCCGYLVNEYIGYSEICRICHWEEDGSMLRWPYRGGGPNHVSLMEAQRNYQDFGASEERRRQRASLPLSTDVRDRGWRPISLEIDNFERSDKTYGPIFDSISEYYWRDSFWLKNEARYKDVGVFRVIPLRGVLPIEFGMTRKEAREVIGLPVSPYVRPSVSPYLSDTYLNRGFQVFFDADNRVEFIELRNSVSAVYKGFSVLETKATSVVNSVSKDAPYDESDPKLGYRYTFPDLEMRLWRNHIAKEQYDPDDYSGIYFLTMGLGKPGYYSNASEIPEIEE
;
A
#
# COMPACT_ATOMS: atom_id res chain seq x y z
N MET A 1 28.04 -33.01 -10.53
CA MET A 1 26.63 -32.58 -10.56
C MET A 1 26.08 -32.79 -9.17
N ASN A 2 25.91 -31.71 -8.40
CA ASN A 2 25.70 -31.73 -6.95
C ASN A 2 24.26 -32.10 -6.55
N ASP A 3 24.14 -32.80 -5.43
CA ASP A 3 22.91 -33.23 -4.72
C ASP A 3 21.79 -32.17 -4.60
N LYS A 4 22.12 -30.88 -4.74
CA LYS A 4 21.12 -29.79 -4.74
C LYS A 4 20.19 -29.82 -5.95
N GLN A 5 20.61 -30.39 -7.09
CA GLN A 5 19.77 -30.44 -8.30
C GLN A 5 18.74 -31.59 -8.25
N VAL A 6 19.03 -32.67 -7.51
CA VAL A 6 18.11 -33.79 -7.27
C VAL A 6 17.12 -33.45 -6.14
N GLN A 7 17.52 -32.66 -5.13
CA GLN A 7 16.60 -32.16 -4.10
C GLN A 7 15.59 -31.14 -4.65
N ILE A 8 15.95 -30.28 -5.61
CA ILE A 8 14.99 -29.32 -6.20
C ILE A 8 13.93 -30.03 -7.06
N GLN A 9 14.29 -31.12 -7.77
CA GLN A 9 13.30 -31.93 -8.49
C GLN A 9 12.38 -32.74 -7.56
N HIS A 10 12.81 -33.05 -6.34
CA HIS A 10 11.97 -33.64 -5.30
C HIS A 10 11.05 -32.60 -4.63
N ILE A 11 11.53 -31.37 -4.43
CA ILE A 11 10.73 -30.27 -3.83
C ILE A 11 9.57 -29.85 -4.74
N PHE A 12 9.72 -29.90 -6.08
CA PHE A 12 8.59 -29.69 -7.00
C PHE A 12 7.63 -30.89 -7.12
N LYS A 13 8.08 -32.11 -6.76
CA LYS A 13 7.20 -33.29 -6.63
C LYS A 13 6.50 -33.39 -5.27
N MET A 14 6.82 -32.49 -4.35
CA MET A 14 6.16 -32.32 -3.05
C MET A 14 5.31 -31.05 -2.99
N ILE A 15 4.79 -30.58 -4.13
CA ILE A 15 3.51 -29.88 -4.12
C ILE A 15 2.51 -30.96 -3.67
N ASP A 16 1.96 -30.80 -2.46
CA ASP A 16 1.19 -31.82 -1.75
C ASP A 16 0.26 -32.57 -2.71
N ALA A 17 0.31 -33.90 -2.71
CA ALA A 17 -0.65 -34.73 -3.46
C ALA A 17 -2.11 -34.35 -3.08
N ASP A 18 -2.30 -33.79 -1.89
CA ASP A 18 -3.55 -33.20 -1.40
C ASP A 18 -3.96 -31.92 -2.15
N GLU A 19 -3.02 -31.08 -2.61
CA GLU A 19 -3.30 -29.83 -3.33
C GLU A 19 -3.72 -30.09 -4.79
N ALA A 20 -3.03 -31.01 -5.48
CA ALA A 20 -3.43 -31.45 -6.82
C ALA A 20 -4.78 -32.19 -6.80
N ALA A 21 -5.03 -33.02 -5.79
CA ALA A 21 -6.31 -33.69 -5.59
C ALA A 21 -7.43 -32.69 -5.21
N ALA A 22 -7.13 -31.66 -4.41
CA ALA A 22 -8.07 -30.59 -4.07
C ALA A 22 -8.44 -29.73 -5.28
N ILE A 23 -7.46 -29.42 -6.14
CA ILE A 23 -7.66 -28.73 -7.41
C ILE A 23 -8.55 -29.55 -8.36
N ALA A 24 -8.22 -30.82 -8.57
CA ALA A 24 -9.01 -31.70 -9.43
C ALA A 24 -10.45 -31.87 -8.90
N LYS A 25 -10.62 -31.96 -7.58
CA LYS A 25 -11.94 -31.92 -6.92
C LYS A 25 -12.65 -30.57 -7.11
N ALA A 26 -11.95 -29.45 -7.01
CA ALA A 26 -12.55 -28.12 -7.22
C ALA A 26 -13.10 -27.97 -8.65
N PHE A 27 -12.37 -28.40 -9.68
CA PHE A 27 -12.87 -28.44 -11.06
C PHE A 27 -14.09 -29.38 -11.20
N ALA A 28 -14.02 -30.58 -10.62
CA ALA A 28 -15.14 -31.53 -10.63
C ALA A 28 -16.40 -31.03 -9.88
N ILE A 29 -16.23 -30.20 -8.85
CA ILE A 29 -17.35 -29.58 -8.10
C ILE A 29 -17.97 -28.43 -8.89
N VAL A 30 -17.17 -27.64 -9.62
CA VAL A 30 -17.71 -26.66 -10.59
C VAL A 30 -18.50 -27.39 -11.70
N GLU A 31 -18.16 -28.64 -12.03
CA GLU A 31 -18.95 -29.49 -12.93
C GLU A 31 -20.27 -30.00 -12.31
N SER A 32 -20.32 -30.36 -11.03
CA SER A 32 -21.43 -31.16 -10.44
C SER A 32 -22.55 -30.42 -9.67
N VAL A 33 -22.46 -29.10 -9.43
CA VAL A 33 -23.52 -28.25 -8.84
C VAL A 33 -23.97 -28.64 -7.41
N SER A 34 -23.37 -28.01 -6.40
CA SER A 34 -24.08 -27.41 -5.26
C SER A 34 -23.22 -26.27 -4.67
N GLU A 35 -23.79 -25.08 -4.41
CA GLU A 35 -23.06 -23.96 -3.78
C GLU A 35 -22.58 -24.31 -2.36
N THR A 36 -23.29 -25.25 -1.70
CA THR A 36 -23.01 -25.74 -0.36
C THR A 36 -21.70 -26.53 -0.25
N ASP A 37 -21.32 -27.29 -1.28
CA ASP A 37 -20.11 -28.14 -1.25
C ASP A 37 -18.81 -27.36 -1.49
N LEU A 38 -18.85 -26.21 -2.17
CA LEU A 38 -17.64 -25.39 -2.37
C LEU A 38 -17.22 -24.70 -1.06
N SER A 39 -18.16 -24.11 -0.30
CA SER A 39 -17.83 -23.36 0.92
C SER A 39 -17.11 -24.22 1.98
N TYR A 40 -17.50 -25.49 2.13
CA TYR A 40 -16.93 -26.44 3.09
C TYR A 40 -15.52 -26.90 2.70
N ASN A 41 -15.24 -27.00 1.39
CA ASN A 41 -13.98 -27.54 0.88
C ASN A 41 -12.91 -26.46 0.62
N MET A 42 -13.29 -25.20 0.46
CA MET A 42 -12.35 -24.07 0.38
C MET A 42 -11.57 -23.82 1.69
N ARG A 43 -12.04 -24.38 2.82
CA ARG A 43 -11.30 -24.45 4.10
C ARG A 43 -9.97 -25.22 3.99
N TYR A 44 -9.84 -26.14 3.04
CA TYR A 44 -8.63 -26.96 2.88
C TYR A 44 -7.63 -26.36 1.88
N VAL A 45 -8.03 -25.32 1.15
CA VAL A 45 -7.21 -24.67 0.12
C VAL A 45 -6.85 -23.26 0.59
N ASN A 46 -6.00 -23.18 1.61
CA ASN A 46 -5.53 -21.91 2.22
C ASN A 46 -4.58 -21.09 1.32
N ASN A 47 -4.51 -21.38 0.02
CA ASN A 47 -3.56 -20.75 -0.89
C ASN A 47 -4.23 -20.22 -2.16
N ALA A 48 -4.67 -18.96 -2.09
CA ALA A 48 -5.23 -18.21 -3.21
C ALA A 48 -4.31 -18.19 -4.46
N HIS A 49 -2.98 -18.30 -4.26
CA HIS A 49 -2.01 -18.37 -5.34
C HIS A 49 -2.14 -19.66 -6.16
N SER A 50 -2.36 -20.80 -5.50
CA SER A 50 -2.50 -22.11 -6.14
C SER A 50 -3.79 -22.22 -6.93
N ILE A 51 -4.90 -21.70 -6.40
CA ILE A 51 -6.20 -21.69 -7.10
C ILE A 51 -6.14 -20.81 -8.35
N SER A 52 -5.52 -19.64 -8.25
CA SER A 52 -5.44 -18.68 -9.35
C SER A 52 -4.57 -19.16 -10.51
N ARG A 53 -3.50 -19.92 -10.22
CA ARG A 53 -2.57 -20.46 -11.21
C ARG A 53 -2.89 -21.88 -11.66
N SER A 54 -3.86 -22.51 -11.02
CA SER A 54 -4.31 -23.84 -11.39
C SER A 54 -4.98 -23.79 -12.75
N ILE A 55 -4.44 -24.56 -13.69
CA ILE A 55 -4.96 -24.71 -15.03
C ILE A 55 -5.31 -26.19 -15.22
N ASP A 56 -6.55 -26.46 -15.63
CA ASP A 56 -6.95 -27.81 -16.01
C ASP A 56 -6.21 -28.21 -17.29
N ASP A 57 -5.50 -29.35 -17.25
CA ASP A 57 -4.61 -29.73 -18.35
C ASP A 57 -5.33 -30.04 -19.65
N ARG A 58 -6.60 -30.47 -19.54
CA ARG A 58 -7.44 -30.88 -20.67
C ARG A 58 -8.06 -29.69 -21.40
N THR A 59 -8.58 -28.71 -20.65
CA THR A 59 -9.29 -27.56 -21.19
C THR A 59 -8.40 -26.32 -21.30
N GLY A 60 -7.32 -26.26 -20.53
CA GLY A 60 -6.47 -25.09 -20.40
C GLY A 60 -7.11 -23.96 -19.60
N GLU A 61 -8.27 -24.18 -18.98
CA GLU A 61 -9.02 -23.19 -18.18
C GLU A 61 -8.46 -23.09 -16.75
N THR A 62 -8.53 -21.90 -16.15
CA THR A 62 -8.48 -21.77 -14.70
C THR A 62 -9.85 -22.05 -14.10
N ILE A 63 -9.94 -22.28 -12.79
CA ILE A 63 -11.24 -22.46 -12.11
C ILE A 63 -12.13 -21.22 -12.33
N MET A 64 -11.53 -20.03 -12.32
CA MET A 64 -12.22 -18.75 -12.55
C MET A 64 -12.73 -18.63 -13.99
N THR A 65 -11.88 -18.88 -15.00
CA THR A 65 -12.29 -18.78 -16.41
C THR A 65 -13.31 -19.86 -16.76
N TYR A 66 -13.21 -21.05 -16.16
CA TYR A 66 -14.21 -22.11 -16.29
C TYR A 66 -15.57 -21.68 -15.71
N ALA A 67 -15.62 -21.19 -14.47
CA ALA A 67 -16.85 -20.70 -13.86
C ALA A 67 -17.51 -19.57 -14.67
N VAL A 68 -16.70 -18.66 -15.21
CA VAL A 68 -17.14 -17.59 -16.10
C VAL A 68 -17.68 -18.15 -17.43
N SER A 69 -17.01 -19.12 -18.03
CA SER A 69 -17.47 -19.77 -19.27
C SER A 69 -18.83 -20.48 -19.10
N LYS A 70 -19.15 -20.89 -17.87
CA LYS A 70 -20.42 -21.54 -17.50
C LYS A 70 -21.45 -20.56 -16.94
N GLU A 71 -21.17 -19.26 -16.93
CA GLU A 71 -22.03 -18.18 -16.41
C GLU A 71 -22.46 -18.38 -14.95
N LYS A 72 -21.65 -19.09 -14.15
CA LYS A 72 -21.96 -19.42 -12.75
C LYS A 72 -21.55 -18.28 -11.81
N ILE A 73 -22.28 -17.17 -11.82
CA ILE A 73 -21.97 -15.98 -10.98
C ILE A 73 -21.80 -16.32 -9.49
N GLY A 74 -22.62 -17.21 -8.93
CA GLY A 74 -22.50 -17.64 -7.52
C GLY A 74 -21.13 -18.26 -7.21
N ILE A 75 -20.60 -19.07 -8.12
CA ILE A 75 -19.26 -19.65 -8.00
C ILE A 75 -18.19 -18.58 -8.19
N VAL A 76 -18.35 -17.65 -9.15
CA VAL A 76 -17.39 -16.55 -9.33
C VAL A 76 -17.34 -15.65 -8.08
N LYS A 77 -18.47 -15.41 -7.42
CA LYS A 77 -18.53 -14.71 -6.12
C LYS A 77 -17.73 -15.47 -5.06
N LEU A 78 -17.99 -16.76 -4.90
CA LEU A 78 -17.33 -17.60 -3.90
C LEU A 78 -15.82 -17.70 -4.13
N LEU A 79 -15.38 -17.91 -5.37
CA LEU A 79 -13.97 -17.90 -5.73
C LEU A 79 -13.31 -16.56 -5.37
N ARG A 80 -14.03 -15.45 -5.54
CA ARG A 80 -13.55 -14.12 -5.19
C ARG A 80 -13.48 -13.89 -3.68
N GLU A 81 -14.48 -14.37 -2.93
CA GLU A 81 -14.48 -14.36 -1.45
C GLU A 81 -13.29 -15.14 -0.87
N HIS A 82 -12.76 -16.09 -1.62
CA HIS A 82 -11.54 -16.84 -1.32
C HIS A 82 -10.31 -16.37 -2.13
N PHE A 83 -10.29 -15.10 -2.55
CA PHE A 83 -9.13 -14.40 -3.11
C PHE A 83 -8.58 -14.94 -4.44
N ALA A 84 -9.33 -15.74 -5.20
CA ALA A 84 -8.93 -16.14 -6.54
C ALA A 84 -8.80 -14.90 -7.46
N ASP A 85 -7.71 -14.82 -8.23
CA ASP A 85 -7.43 -13.71 -9.14
C ASP A 85 -8.45 -13.67 -10.28
N ILE A 86 -9.20 -12.56 -10.34
CA ILE A 86 -10.25 -12.32 -11.33
C ILE A 86 -9.69 -12.03 -12.74
N ASN A 87 -8.37 -11.80 -12.85
CA ASN A 87 -7.68 -11.54 -14.10
C ASN A 87 -6.80 -12.72 -14.54
N ALA A 88 -6.73 -13.80 -13.76
CA ALA A 88 -5.88 -14.95 -14.06
C ALA A 88 -6.19 -15.52 -15.45
N PRO A 89 -5.26 -15.43 -16.42
CA PRO A 89 -5.53 -15.87 -17.77
C PRO A 89 -5.49 -17.39 -17.86
N ARG A 90 -6.33 -17.94 -18.73
CA ARG A 90 -6.24 -19.35 -19.13
C ARG A 90 -5.05 -19.57 -20.07
N ARG A 91 -4.76 -20.82 -20.45
CA ARG A 91 -3.55 -21.23 -21.19
C ARG A 91 -3.27 -20.43 -22.47
N ASP A 92 -4.29 -19.90 -23.14
CA ASP A 92 -4.14 -19.09 -24.36
C ASP A 92 -4.07 -17.57 -24.11
N GLY A 93 -3.94 -17.15 -22.85
CA GLY A 93 -3.81 -15.75 -22.46
C GLY A 93 -5.13 -15.02 -22.21
N LYS A 94 -6.30 -15.65 -22.45
CA LYS A 94 -7.58 -14.96 -22.21
C LYS A 94 -7.93 -14.89 -20.73
N THR A 95 -8.25 -13.68 -20.28
CA THR A 95 -8.73 -13.41 -18.92
C THR A 95 -10.20 -13.80 -18.76
N PRO A 96 -10.72 -13.94 -17.52
CA PRO A 96 -12.14 -14.19 -17.30
C PRO A 96 -13.03 -13.12 -17.96
N LEU A 97 -12.65 -11.84 -17.90
CA LEU A 97 -13.40 -10.77 -18.57
C LEU A 97 -13.39 -10.90 -20.10
N ALA A 98 -12.25 -11.31 -20.69
CA ALA A 98 -12.18 -11.58 -22.12
C ALA A 98 -13.07 -12.77 -22.51
N VAL A 99 -13.12 -13.83 -21.70
CA VAL A 99 -14.03 -14.97 -21.92
C VAL A 99 -15.49 -14.54 -21.82
N ALA A 100 -15.86 -13.72 -20.83
CA ALA A 100 -17.23 -13.21 -20.70
C ALA A 100 -17.63 -12.32 -21.89
N TYR A 101 -16.72 -11.46 -22.35
CA TYR A 101 -16.90 -10.63 -23.54
C TYR A 101 -17.12 -11.48 -24.79
N GLU A 102 -16.23 -12.44 -25.07
CA GLU A 102 -16.33 -13.30 -26.25
C GLU A 102 -17.63 -14.11 -26.28
N ARG A 103 -18.16 -14.48 -25.12
CA ARG A 103 -19.44 -15.19 -25.02
C ARG A 103 -20.67 -14.28 -25.12
N GLY A 104 -20.49 -12.96 -25.08
CA GLY A 104 -21.60 -12.01 -24.98
C GLY A 104 -22.39 -12.15 -23.67
N ALA A 105 -21.74 -12.58 -22.59
CA ALA A 105 -22.37 -12.77 -21.29
C ALA A 105 -22.45 -11.42 -20.56
N VAL A 106 -23.40 -10.55 -20.96
CA VAL A 106 -23.50 -9.16 -20.48
C VAL A 106 -23.57 -9.06 -18.96
N GLU A 107 -24.41 -9.87 -18.31
CA GLU A 107 -24.53 -9.88 -16.85
C GLU A 107 -23.24 -10.33 -16.16
N MET A 108 -22.53 -11.30 -16.73
CA MET A 108 -21.21 -11.70 -16.24
C MET A 108 -20.17 -10.59 -16.47
N VAL A 109 -20.21 -9.88 -17.60
CA VAL A 109 -19.34 -8.71 -17.85
C VAL A 109 -19.62 -7.60 -16.84
N ARG A 110 -20.89 -7.26 -16.60
CA ARG A 110 -21.29 -6.31 -15.53
C ARG A 110 -20.77 -6.77 -14.19
N PHE A 111 -20.96 -8.04 -13.86
CA PHE A 111 -20.48 -8.61 -12.61
C PHE A 111 -18.95 -8.53 -12.49
N LEU A 112 -18.20 -9.00 -13.47
CA LEU A 112 -16.72 -8.96 -13.48
C LEU A 112 -16.18 -7.52 -13.42
N LEU A 113 -16.79 -6.58 -14.15
CA LEU A 113 -16.45 -5.15 -14.08
C LEU A 113 -16.82 -4.53 -12.73
N SER A 114 -17.91 -4.98 -12.10
CA SER A 114 -18.28 -4.60 -10.72
C SER A 114 -17.33 -5.18 -9.68
N ARG A 115 -16.60 -6.25 -10.04
CA ARG A 115 -15.54 -6.88 -9.25
C ARG A 115 -14.13 -6.49 -9.73
N ASN A 116 -14.03 -5.43 -10.53
CA ASN A 116 -12.78 -4.79 -10.97
C ASN A 116 -11.86 -5.68 -11.82
N ALA A 117 -12.43 -6.53 -12.67
CA ALA A 117 -11.68 -7.15 -13.75
C ALA A 117 -11.09 -6.08 -14.70
N ASP A 118 -9.84 -6.27 -15.12
CA ASP A 118 -9.09 -5.29 -15.91
C ASP A 118 -9.60 -5.27 -17.37
N SER A 119 -10.30 -4.20 -17.72
CA SER A 119 -10.85 -4.00 -19.06
C SER A 119 -9.78 -3.95 -20.14
N ARG A 120 -8.55 -3.52 -19.83
CA ARG A 120 -7.45 -3.40 -20.80
C ARG A 120 -6.92 -4.74 -21.29
N LEU A 121 -7.19 -5.82 -20.55
CA LEU A 121 -6.82 -7.18 -20.92
C LEU A 121 -7.82 -7.82 -21.88
N VAL A 122 -8.80 -7.05 -22.38
CA VAL A 122 -9.81 -7.50 -23.34
C VAL A 122 -9.54 -6.89 -24.71
N SER A 123 -9.32 -7.73 -25.71
CA SER A 123 -9.37 -7.29 -27.10
C SER A 123 -10.83 -7.21 -27.57
N LEU A 124 -11.28 -6.03 -27.99
CA LEU A 124 -12.64 -5.82 -28.47
C LEU A 124 -12.82 -6.17 -29.98
N THR A 125 -11.83 -6.79 -30.62
CA THR A 125 -11.74 -6.90 -32.10
C THR A 125 -12.53 -8.06 -32.74
N VAL A 126 -13.73 -8.38 -32.26
CA VAL A 126 -14.56 -9.44 -32.86
C VAL A 126 -15.05 -9.03 -34.25
N SER A 127 -14.81 -9.86 -35.27
CA SER A 127 -15.06 -9.57 -36.69
C SER A 127 -16.53 -9.41 -37.07
N SER A 128 -17.44 -9.89 -36.23
CA SER A 128 -18.91 -9.76 -36.39
C SER A 128 -19.57 -9.88 -35.01
N PRO A 129 -19.64 -8.79 -34.22
CA PRO A 129 -20.13 -8.85 -32.85
C PRO A 129 -21.66 -9.03 -32.80
N SER A 130 -22.13 -9.87 -31.88
CA SER A 130 -23.55 -9.97 -31.52
C SER A 130 -24.04 -8.72 -30.77
N ALA A 131 -25.35 -8.53 -30.65
CA ALA A 131 -25.93 -7.40 -29.89
C ALA A 131 -25.40 -7.37 -28.43
N ASN A 132 -25.30 -8.52 -27.80
CA ASN A 132 -24.75 -8.66 -26.45
C ASN A 132 -23.25 -8.35 -26.39
N GLN A 133 -22.48 -8.69 -27.41
CA GLN A 133 -21.06 -8.32 -27.50
C GLN A 133 -20.90 -6.81 -27.70
N CYS A 134 -21.75 -6.16 -28.50
CA CYS A 134 -21.77 -4.70 -28.62
C CYS A 134 -22.11 -4.01 -27.28
N GLU A 135 -23.09 -4.54 -26.53
CA GLU A 135 -23.42 -4.02 -25.20
C GLU A 135 -22.26 -4.22 -24.21
N ALA A 136 -21.66 -5.41 -24.19
CA ALA A 136 -20.50 -5.69 -23.36
C ALA A 136 -19.29 -4.81 -23.71
N ALA A 137 -19.03 -4.59 -25.01
CA ALA A 137 -17.96 -3.68 -25.47
C ALA A 137 -18.16 -2.26 -24.95
N LYS A 138 -19.41 -1.76 -24.97
CA LYS A 138 -19.75 -0.45 -24.41
C LYS A 138 -19.44 -0.39 -22.91
N LEU A 139 -19.85 -1.39 -22.13
CA LEU A 139 -19.59 -1.44 -20.68
C LEU A 139 -18.09 -1.49 -20.37
N ILE A 140 -17.33 -2.27 -21.15
CA ILE A 140 -15.88 -2.40 -21.01
C ILE A 140 -15.20 -1.06 -21.38
N SER A 141 -15.64 -0.40 -22.45
CA SER A 141 -15.12 0.89 -22.90
C SER A 141 -15.47 2.04 -21.95
N ASP A 142 -16.67 2.05 -21.36
CA ASP A 142 -17.09 3.07 -20.38
C ASP A 142 -16.25 2.99 -19.09
N ARG A 143 -15.72 1.80 -18.79
CA ARG A 143 -14.72 1.59 -17.72
C ARG A 143 -13.30 1.99 -18.12
N MET A 144 -13.02 2.14 -19.41
CA MET A 144 -11.68 2.44 -19.93
C MET A 144 -11.30 3.92 -19.86
N THR A 145 -12.22 4.91 -19.74
CA THR A 145 -11.98 6.35 -19.42
C THR A 145 -13.15 7.24 -19.89
N ILE A 146 -13.33 8.43 -19.30
CA ILE A 146 -14.03 9.53 -19.97
C ILE A 146 -12.99 10.22 -20.88
N ASN A 147 -13.17 10.17 -22.21
CA ASN A 147 -12.33 10.83 -23.23
C ASN A 147 -10.85 10.37 -23.36
N ASN A 148 -10.49 9.12 -23.05
CA ASN A 148 -9.10 8.63 -23.16
C ASN A 148 -8.07 9.38 -22.29
N LYS A 149 -8.50 10.07 -21.22
CA LYS A 149 -7.60 10.81 -20.32
C LYS A 149 -7.51 10.16 -18.95
N PHE A 150 -6.30 10.06 -18.43
CA PHE A 150 -6.02 9.56 -17.09
C PHE A 150 -6.12 10.66 -16.04
N PRO A 151 -6.57 10.32 -14.82
CA PRO A 151 -6.58 11.25 -13.72
C PRO A 151 -5.15 11.61 -13.32
N CYS A 152 -4.89 12.90 -13.14
CA CYS A 152 -3.72 13.34 -12.40
C CYS A 152 -3.83 12.85 -10.94
N HIS A 153 -2.81 12.19 -10.42
CA HIS A 153 -2.85 11.63 -9.06
C HIS A 153 -3.00 12.72 -7.99
N CYS A 154 -2.49 13.94 -8.26
CA CYS A 154 -2.54 15.07 -7.34
C CYS A 154 -3.90 15.79 -7.31
N CYS A 155 -4.51 16.10 -8.45
CA CYS A 155 -5.74 16.90 -8.49
C CYS A 155 -7.00 16.13 -8.90
N GLY A 156 -6.85 14.90 -9.38
CA GLY A 156 -7.94 14.01 -9.79
C GLY A 156 -8.57 14.32 -11.13
N TYR A 157 -8.19 15.42 -11.80
CA TYR A 157 -8.72 15.77 -13.12
C TYR A 157 -8.19 14.84 -14.20
N LEU A 158 -9.07 14.45 -15.13
CA LEU A 158 -8.74 13.64 -16.29
C LEU A 158 -8.02 14.50 -17.34
N VAL A 159 -6.71 14.65 -17.19
CA VAL A 159 -5.89 15.57 -18.01
C VAL A 159 -4.67 14.94 -18.66
N ASN A 160 -4.26 13.75 -18.20
CA ASN A 160 -3.08 13.04 -18.68
C ASN A 160 -3.44 12.14 -19.86
N GLU A 161 -2.56 12.00 -20.85
CA GLU A 161 -2.78 11.11 -21.99
C GLU A 161 -2.21 9.71 -21.75
N TYR A 162 -1.24 9.59 -20.84
CA TYR A 162 -0.58 8.33 -20.52
C TYR A 162 -0.45 8.11 -19.00
N ILE A 163 -0.35 6.84 -18.58
CA ILE A 163 -0.01 6.46 -17.19
C ILE A 163 1.50 6.23 -17.12
N GLY A 164 2.18 6.80 -16.12
CA GLY A 164 3.56 6.45 -15.80
C GLY A 164 4.64 7.10 -16.67
N TYR A 165 4.26 7.75 -17.76
CA TYR A 165 5.15 8.66 -18.49
C TYR A 165 5.16 9.99 -17.73
N SER A 166 6.31 10.62 -17.56
CA SER A 166 6.55 11.87 -16.79
C SER A 166 5.82 13.10 -17.32
N GLU A 167 4.51 12.98 -17.54
CA GLU A 167 3.60 14.01 -17.99
C GLU A 167 3.38 15.02 -16.89
N ILE A 168 3.34 16.30 -17.26
CA ILE A 168 3.08 17.37 -16.32
C ILE A 168 1.60 17.74 -16.43
N CYS A 169 0.88 17.55 -15.34
CA CYS A 169 -0.52 17.95 -15.22
C CYS A 169 -0.66 19.45 -15.49
N ARG A 170 -1.38 19.86 -16.52
CA ARG A 170 -1.58 21.29 -16.83
C ARG A 170 -2.34 22.10 -15.77
N ILE A 171 -3.04 21.44 -14.83
CA ILE A 171 -3.83 22.10 -13.79
C ILE A 171 -2.94 22.34 -12.57
N CYS A 172 -2.55 21.28 -11.86
CA CYS A 172 -1.79 21.40 -10.62
C CYS A 172 -0.27 21.39 -10.84
N HIS A 173 0.20 21.05 -12.04
CA HIS A 173 1.62 20.98 -12.38
C HIS A 173 2.41 19.89 -11.63
N TRP A 174 1.71 18.86 -11.16
CA TRP A 174 2.27 17.57 -10.76
C TRP A 174 2.84 16.85 -11.99
N GLU A 175 4.08 16.38 -11.89
CA GLU A 175 4.74 15.57 -12.90
C GLU A 175 4.54 14.09 -12.57
N GLU A 176 4.06 13.30 -13.51
CA GLU A 176 3.66 11.93 -13.21
C GLU A 176 4.86 11.05 -12.86
N ASP A 177 4.74 10.36 -11.73
CA ASP A 177 5.74 9.45 -11.20
C ASP A 177 5.01 8.24 -10.58
N GLY A 178 5.03 7.11 -11.30
CA GLY A 178 4.39 5.87 -10.85
C GLY A 178 4.94 5.37 -9.51
N SER A 179 6.19 5.71 -9.16
CA SER A 179 6.74 5.36 -7.85
C SER A 179 6.04 6.12 -6.71
N MET A 180 5.61 7.36 -6.95
CA MET A 180 4.88 8.16 -5.97
C MET A 180 3.40 7.76 -5.87
N LEU A 181 2.85 7.06 -6.86
CA LEU A 181 1.53 6.44 -6.72
C LEU A 181 1.57 5.23 -5.78
N ARG A 182 2.64 4.43 -5.86
CA ARG A 182 2.90 3.27 -5.00
C ARG A 182 3.33 3.67 -3.59
N TRP A 183 4.15 4.72 -3.47
CA TRP A 183 4.69 5.25 -2.21
C TRP A 183 4.39 6.75 -2.07
N PRO A 184 3.13 7.12 -1.81
CA PRO A 184 2.66 8.52 -1.91
C PRO A 184 3.15 9.43 -0.81
N TYR A 185 3.74 8.86 0.24
CA TYR A 185 4.36 9.58 1.33
C TYR A 185 5.82 9.97 1.01
N ARG A 186 6.41 9.46 -0.09
CA ARG A 186 7.80 9.72 -0.46
C ARG A 186 7.88 11.01 -1.28
N GLY A 187 8.64 11.98 -0.79
CA GLY A 187 9.05 13.16 -1.54
C GLY A 187 10.35 12.93 -2.31
N GLY A 188 10.71 13.87 -3.17
CA GLY A 188 11.90 13.79 -4.04
C GLY A 188 11.54 13.71 -5.52
N GLY A 189 12.50 13.29 -6.36
CA GLY A 189 12.28 13.16 -7.80
C GLY A 189 11.84 14.47 -8.48
N PRO A 190 11.00 14.42 -9.53
CA PRO A 190 10.61 15.59 -10.31
C PRO A 190 9.69 16.58 -9.55
N ASN A 191 8.97 16.11 -8.52
CA ASN A 191 7.97 16.89 -7.78
C ASN A 191 8.46 17.49 -6.45
N HIS A 192 9.62 17.07 -5.92
CA HIS A 192 10.20 17.50 -4.63
C HIS A 192 9.35 17.16 -3.38
N VAL A 193 8.06 17.52 -3.37
CA VAL A 193 7.07 17.15 -2.37
C VAL A 193 6.53 15.74 -2.60
N SER A 194 5.96 15.13 -1.57
CA SER A 194 5.26 13.84 -1.69
C SER A 194 3.91 14.00 -2.41
N LEU A 195 3.34 12.92 -2.95
CA LEU A 195 2.00 12.96 -3.55
C LEU A 195 0.94 13.41 -2.55
N MET A 196 1.02 12.93 -1.30
CA MET A 196 0.11 13.35 -0.24
C MET A 196 0.22 14.84 0.08
N GLU A 197 1.43 15.37 0.12
CA GLU A 197 1.66 16.80 0.31
C GLU A 197 1.15 17.60 -0.90
N ALA A 198 1.36 17.11 -2.12
CA ALA A 198 0.87 17.75 -3.31
C ALA A 198 -0.66 17.84 -3.39
N GLN A 199 -1.36 16.79 -2.95
CA GLN A 199 -2.82 16.82 -2.84
C GLN A 199 -3.31 17.90 -1.87
N ARG A 200 -2.63 18.05 -0.72
CA ARG A 200 -2.94 19.12 0.24
C ARG A 200 -2.64 20.50 -0.33
N ASN A 201 -1.46 20.69 -0.91
CA ASN A 201 -1.05 21.93 -1.58
C ASN A 201 -2.06 22.35 -2.66
N TYR A 202 -2.56 21.38 -3.44
CA TYR A 202 -3.56 21.66 -4.46
C TYR A 202 -4.89 22.12 -3.86
N GLN A 203 -5.30 21.56 -2.73
CA GLN A 203 -6.49 22.01 -1.99
C GLN A 203 -6.29 23.43 -1.43
N ASP A 204 -5.09 23.74 -0.96
CA ASP A 204 -4.79 25.02 -0.29
C ASP A 204 -4.60 26.17 -1.28
N PHE A 205 -3.88 25.95 -2.39
CA PHE A 205 -3.51 27.02 -3.32
C PHE A 205 -3.52 26.63 -4.80
N GLY A 206 -4.08 25.48 -5.17
CA GLY A 206 -4.35 25.12 -6.57
C GLY A 206 -3.13 24.63 -7.37
N ALA A 207 -2.01 24.34 -6.72
CA ALA A 207 -0.82 23.77 -7.34
C ALA A 207 -0.26 22.61 -6.51
N SER A 208 0.51 21.72 -7.12
CA SER A 208 1.15 20.59 -6.44
C SER A 208 2.18 21.04 -5.40
N GLU A 209 2.79 22.21 -5.57
CA GLU A 209 3.78 22.78 -4.66
C GLU A 209 4.01 24.27 -4.96
N GLU A 210 4.60 24.99 -4.00
CA GLU A 210 4.73 26.45 -4.08
C GLU A 210 5.51 26.92 -5.32
N ARG A 211 6.63 26.25 -5.67
CA ARG A 211 7.44 26.63 -6.84
C ARG A 211 6.69 26.49 -8.17
N ARG A 212 5.63 25.68 -8.21
CA ARG A 212 4.82 25.44 -9.41
C ARG A 212 3.59 26.35 -9.48
N ARG A 213 3.32 27.15 -8.45
CA ARG A 213 2.12 27.99 -8.35
C ARG A 213 1.94 28.95 -9.51
N GLN A 214 3.03 29.52 -10.04
CA GLN A 214 2.99 30.40 -11.21
C GLN A 214 2.71 29.67 -12.54
N ARG A 215 2.91 28.36 -12.58
CA ARG A 215 2.69 27.53 -13.80
C ARG A 215 1.40 26.72 -13.74
N ALA A 216 0.87 26.50 -12.53
CA ALA A 216 -0.44 25.91 -12.33
C ALA A 216 -1.54 26.80 -12.92
N SER A 217 -2.60 26.17 -13.40
CA SER A 217 -3.75 26.84 -14.02
C SER A 217 -5.04 26.36 -13.38
N LEU A 218 -6.05 27.23 -13.34
CA LEU A 218 -7.38 26.84 -12.90
C LEU A 218 -7.99 25.82 -13.87
N PRO A 219 -8.75 24.82 -13.39
CA PRO A 219 -9.50 23.91 -14.24
C PRO A 219 -10.48 24.68 -15.16
N LEU A 220 -10.62 24.23 -16.40
CA LEU A 220 -11.65 24.70 -17.32
C LEU A 220 -13.03 24.15 -16.92
N SER A 221 -14.10 24.77 -17.40
CA SER A 221 -15.47 24.27 -17.17
C SER A 221 -15.74 22.88 -17.78
N THR A 222 -14.92 22.46 -18.74
CA THR A 222 -14.97 21.14 -19.37
C THR A 222 -14.14 20.10 -18.64
N ASP A 223 -13.36 20.50 -17.64
CA ASP A 223 -12.47 19.58 -16.92
C ASP A 223 -13.24 18.78 -15.89
N VAL A 224 -13.14 17.46 -15.99
CA VAL A 224 -13.86 16.52 -15.14
C VAL A 224 -12.85 15.79 -14.26
N ARG A 225 -13.18 15.66 -12.97
CA ARG A 225 -12.43 14.77 -12.06
C ARG A 225 -12.89 13.33 -12.21
N ASP A 226 -11.96 12.42 -12.02
CA ASP A 226 -12.29 11.01 -11.88
C ASP A 226 -13.26 10.82 -10.71
N ARG A 227 -14.34 10.08 -10.95
CA ARG A 227 -15.44 9.91 -9.98
C ARG A 227 -15.01 9.24 -8.68
N GLY A 228 -13.98 8.40 -8.72
CA GLY A 228 -13.48 7.73 -7.53
C GLY A 228 -12.41 8.54 -6.80
N TRP A 229 -11.79 9.52 -7.47
CA TRP A 229 -10.66 10.24 -6.88
C TRP A 229 -11.10 11.00 -5.62
N ARG A 230 -10.28 10.84 -4.58
CA ARG A 230 -10.38 11.54 -3.30
C ARG A 230 -8.98 11.75 -2.76
N PRO A 231 -8.72 12.75 -1.89
CA PRO A 231 -7.44 12.84 -1.21
C PRO A 231 -7.07 11.54 -0.49
N ILE A 232 -5.77 11.26 -0.43
CA ILE A 232 -5.22 10.12 0.29
C ILE A 232 -5.51 10.29 1.78
N SER A 233 -6.06 9.24 2.39
CA SER A 233 -6.26 9.12 3.82
C SER A 233 -5.66 7.80 4.30
N LEU A 234 -4.61 7.89 5.11
CA LEU A 234 -3.95 6.70 5.66
C LEU A 234 -4.75 5.98 6.73
N GLU A 235 -5.95 6.48 7.07
CA GLU A 235 -6.93 5.73 7.86
C GLU A 235 -7.56 4.61 7.03
N ILE A 236 -7.68 4.85 5.73
CA ILE A 236 -8.43 4.00 4.81
C ILE A 236 -7.65 3.67 3.55
N ASP A 237 -6.39 4.11 3.40
CA ASP A 237 -5.48 3.87 2.27
C ASP A 237 -4.20 3.21 2.78
N ASN A 238 -3.90 2.02 2.27
CA ASN A 238 -2.85 1.17 2.81
C ASN A 238 -1.81 0.93 1.71
N PHE A 239 -0.78 1.75 1.72
CA PHE A 239 0.29 1.75 0.73
C PHE A 239 1.42 0.79 1.12
N GLU A 240 2.15 0.34 0.10
CA GLU A 240 3.34 -0.47 0.31
C GLU A 240 4.42 0.32 1.06
N ARG A 241 5.35 -0.39 1.69
CA ARG A 241 6.57 0.20 2.28
C ARG A 241 7.63 0.32 1.19
N SER A 242 8.47 1.35 1.24
CA SER A 242 9.57 1.49 0.28
C SER A 242 10.79 0.74 0.78
N ASP A 243 10.80 -0.59 0.67
CA ASP A 243 12.04 -1.34 0.84
C ASP A 243 12.76 -1.43 -0.52
N LYS A 244 14.09 -1.32 -0.49
CA LYS A 244 14.96 -1.12 -1.67
C LYS A 244 15.01 -2.33 -2.63
N THR A 245 14.16 -3.35 -2.44
CA THR A 245 14.36 -4.71 -2.96
C THR A 245 13.26 -5.24 -3.89
N TYR A 246 12.28 -4.43 -4.32
CA TYR A 246 11.18 -4.94 -5.14
C TYR A 246 11.11 -4.40 -6.57
N GLY A 247 10.60 -5.29 -7.45
CA GLY A 247 10.63 -5.24 -8.92
C GLY A 247 9.76 -4.16 -9.59
N PRO A 248 9.51 -4.30 -10.91
CA PRO A 248 9.16 -3.18 -11.79
C PRO A 248 7.95 -2.38 -11.29
N ILE A 249 8.04 -1.06 -11.45
CA ILE A 249 6.90 -0.14 -11.29
C ILE A 249 5.87 -0.54 -12.36
N PHE A 250 4.64 -0.88 -11.96
CA PHE A 250 3.63 -1.35 -12.89
C PHE A 250 2.69 -0.20 -13.22
N ASP A 251 2.85 0.41 -14.40
CA ASP A 251 2.02 1.53 -14.88
C ASP A 251 0.59 1.08 -15.19
N SER A 252 -0.22 0.93 -14.13
CA SER A 252 -1.54 0.34 -14.20
C SER A 252 -2.56 1.13 -13.40
N ILE A 253 -3.77 1.29 -13.96
CA ILE A 253 -4.94 1.85 -13.25
C ILE A 253 -5.27 1.10 -11.95
N SER A 254 -4.78 -0.13 -11.78
CA SER A 254 -4.92 -0.90 -10.54
C SER A 254 -4.09 -0.34 -9.38
N GLU A 255 -3.17 0.59 -9.63
CA GLU A 255 -2.37 1.25 -8.59
C GLU A 255 -3.05 2.50 -8.02
N TYR A 256 -4.18 2.93 -8.57
CA TYR A 256 -4.95 4.04 -8.02
C TYR A 256 -5.57 3.63 -6.68
N TYR A 257 -5.10 4.19 -5.58
CA TYR A 257 -5.57 3.87 -4.22
C TYR A 257 -7.07 4.01 -4.01
N TRP A 258 -7.70 4.87 -4.81
CA TRP A 258 -9.15 5.09 -4.79
C TRP A 258 -9.93 4.09 -5.66
N ARG A 259 -9.28 3.03 -6.13
CA ARG A 259 -9.91 1.88 -6.78
C ARG A 259 -9.90 0.69 -5.84
N ASP A 260 -11.00 -0.04 -5.82
CA ASP A 260 -11.14 -1.28 -5.04
C ASP A 260 -10.03 -2.31 -5.34
N SER A 261 -9.49 -2.33 -6.57
CA SER A 261 -8.42 -3.25 -6.99
C SER A 261 -7.08 -3.01 -6.28
N PHE A 262 -6.84 -1.80 -5.78
CA PHE A 262 -5.63 -1.45 -5.04
C PHE A 262 -5.46 -2.33 -3.78
N TRP A 263 -6.56 -2.52 -3.05
CA TRP A 263 -6.64 -3.26 -1.79
C TRP A 263 -6.28 -4.74 -1.93
N LEU A 264 -6.74 -5.32 -3.03
CA LEU A 264 -6.60 -6.74 -3.33
C LEU A 264 -5.17 -7.12 -3.73
N LYS A 265 -4.34 -6.15 -4.16
CA LYS A 265 -2.90 -6.34 -4.44
C LYS A 265 -2.07 -6.36 -3.17
N ASN A 266 -2.52 -5.65 -2.13
CA ASN A 266 -1.76 -5.52 -0.90
C ASN A 266 -2.05 -6.67 0.08
N GLU A 267 -3.28 -7.23 0.12
CA GLU A 267 -3.69 -8.34 1.01
C GLU A 267 -2.72 -9.55 1.02
N ALA A 268 -2.13 -9.90 -0.12
CA ALA A 268 -1.17 -10.99 -0.25
C ALA A 268 0.25 -10.68 0.26
N ARG A 269 0.57 -9.41 0.56
CA ARG A 269 1.90 -8.95 1.02
C ARG A 269 1.96 -8.60 2.51
N TYR A 270 0.83 -8.65 3.22
CA TYR A 270 0.68 -8.16 4.61
C TYR A 270 1.16 -9.10 5.72
N LYS A 271 2.00 -10.11 5.45
CA LYS A 271 2.51 -10.91 6.58
C LYS A 271 3.54 -10.16 7.45
N ASP A 272 4.00 -8.95 7.05
CA ASP A 272 4.99 -8.14 7.78
C ASP A 272 4.69 -6.62 7.76
N VAL A 273 3.60 -6.15 8.39
CA VAL A 273 3.19 -4.73 8.34
C VAL A 273 3.96 -3.89 9.38
N GLY A 274 4.59 -2.79 8.93
CA GLY A 274 5.32 -1.84 9.78
C GLY A 274 5.01 -0.38 9.49
N VAL A 275 3.75 -0.05 9.18
CA VAL A 275 3.29 1.34 9.01
C VAL A 275 2.52 1.74 10.26
N PHE A 276 2.88 2.88 10.84
CA PHE A 276 2.35 3.34 12.12
C PHE A 276 1.87 4.78 12.04
N ARG A 277 0.62 5.02 12.46
CA ARG A 277 0.05 6.37 12.53
C ARG A 277 0.47 7.03 13.83
N VAL A 278 1.18 8.15 13.69
CA VAL A 278 1.69 8.96 14.79
C VAL A 278 0.66 10.03 15.15
N ILE A 279 0.16 9.99 16.38
CA ILE A 279 -0.70 11.03 16.96
C ILE A 279 -0.01 11.53 18.23
N PRO A 280 0.75 12.64 18.15
CA PRO A 280 1.41 13.24 19.31
C PRO A 280 0.49 13.36 20.52
N LEU A 281 1.05 13.21 21.73
CA LEU A 281 0.33 13.19 23.01
C LEU A 281 -0.62 11.99 23.24
N ARG A 282 -1.04 11.28 22.18
CA ARG A 282 -1.91 10.09 22.27
C ARG A 282 -1.14 8.79 22.13
N GLY A 283 -0.24 8.69 21.16
CA GLY A 283 0.59 7.50 20.93
C GLY A 283 0.82 7.19 19.45
N VAL A 284 1.06 5.91 19.19
CA VAL A 284 1.37 5.37 17.87
C VAL A 284 0.41 4.22 17.61
N LEU A 285 -0.65 4.48 16.85
CA LEU A 285 -1.77 3.55 16.74
C LEU A 285 -1.32 2.20 16.15
N PRO A 286 -1.82 1.08 16.71
CA PRO A 286 -2.93 1.00 17.69
C PRO A 286 -2.53 1.20 19.17
N ILE A 287 -1.26 1.49 19.48
CA ILE A 287 -0.77 1.66 20.85
C ILE A 287 -0.93 3.10 21.32
N GLU A 288 -1.57 3.29 22.46
CA GLU A 288 -1.75 4.59 23.11
C GLU A 288 -0.98 4.68 24.43
N PHE A 289 -0.56 5.89 24.81
CA PHE A 289 0.06 6.13 26.10
C PHE A 289 -0.91 5.80 27.24
N GLY A 290 -0.39 5.21 28.31
CA GLY A 290 -1.18 4.78 29.46
C GLY A 290 -1.85 3.40 29.32
N MET A 291 -1.91 2.81 28.12
CA MET A 291 -2.32 1.41 27.97
C MET A 291 -1.45 0.51 28.84
N THR A 292 -2.04 -0.49 29.47
CA THR A 292 -1.28 -1.55 30.14
C THR A 292 -0.54 -2.38 29.10
N ARG A 293 0.56 -3.01 29.50
CA ARG A 293 1.29 -3.95 28.63
C ARG A 293 0.44 -5.10 28.09
N LYS A 294 -0.57 -5.53 28.87
CA LYS A 294 -1.52 -6.56 28.42
C LYS A 294 -2.37 -6.04 27.26
N GLU A 295 -3.00 -4.87 27.43
CA GLU A 295 -3.82 -4.23 26.37
C GLU A 295 -2.99 -3.98 25.11
N ALA A 296 -1.76 -3.48 25.26
CA ALA A 296 -0.84 -3.27 24.13
C ALA A 296 -0.59 -4.55 23.32
N ARG A 297 -0.35 -5.68 24.00
CA ARG A 297 -0.13 -6.98 23.35
C ARG A 297 -1.41 -7.60 22.78
N GLU A 298 -2.57 -7.28 23.32
CA GLU A 298 -3.86 -7.71 22.75
C GLU A 298 -4.12 -7.05 21.39
N VAL A 299 -3.71 -5.79 21.22
CA VAL A 299 -3.92 -5.08 19.94
C VAL A 299 -2.83 -5.34 18.90
N ILE A 300 -1.55 -5.46 19.30
CA ILE A 300 -0.44 -5.59 18.35
C ILE A 300 0.22 -6.98 18.32
N GLY A 301 -0.18 -7.87 19.23
CA GLY A 301 0.38 -9.21 19.35
C GLY A 301 1.60 -9.30 20.26
N LEU A 302 2.16 -10.52 20.33
CA LEU A 302 3.32 -10.82 21.16
C LEU A 302 4.61 -10.24 20.55
N PRO A 303 5.51 -9.68 21.37
CA PRO A 303 6.79 -9.15 20.89
C PRO A 303 7.72 -10.27 20.43
N VAL A 304 8.64 -9.94 19.52
CA VAL A 304 9.69 -10.85 19.05
C VAL A 304 10.69 -11.15 20.16
N SER A 305 11.00 -10.15 20.99
CA SER A 305 11.83 -10.33 22.18
C SER A 305 11.62 -9.20 23.18
N PRO A 306 11.28 -9.48 24.46
CA PRO A 306 11.33 -8.49 25.51
C PRO A 306 12.78 -8.31 26.02
N TYR A 307 13.22 -7.07 26.20
CA TYR A 307 14.57 -6.73 26.69
C TYR A 307 14.48 -5.49 27.59
N VAL A 308 15.42 -5.34 28.53
CA VAL A 308 15.53 -4.14 29.38
C VAL A 308 16.61 -3.25 28.78
N ARG A 309 16.31 -1.98 28.49
CA ARG A 309 17.31 -0.98 28.03
C ARG A 309 17.46 0.11 29.11
N PRO A 310 18.34 -0.08 30.11
CA PRO A 310 18.41 0.77 31.30
C PRO A 310 18.68 2.25 31.00
N SER A 311 19.31 2.57 29.87
CA SER A 311 19.56 3.94 29.42
C SER A 311 18.31 4.68 28.92
N VAL A 312 17.18 3.98 28.71
CA VAL A 312 15.91 4.58 28.25
C VAL A 312 14.81 4.37 29.27
N SER A 313 14.69 3.14 29.78
CA SER A 313 13.75 2.82 30.86
C SER A 313 14.32 1.65 31.67
N PRO A 314 14.26 1.70 33.01
CA PRO A 314 14.70 0.58 33.85
C PRO A 314 13.75 -0.63 33.74
N TYR A 315 12.60 -0.48 33.07
CA TYR A 315 11.58 -1.50 32.91
C TYR A 315 11.70 -2.26 31.57
N LEU A 316 11.10 -3.45 31.53
CA LEU A 316 11.19 -4.36 30.38
C LEU A 316 10.36 -3.84 29.20
N SER A 317 11.00 -3.54 28.07
CA SER A 317 10.33 -3.07 26.86
C SER A 317 9.82 -4.23 25.99
N ASP A 318 8.88 -3.92 25.09
CA ASP A 318 8.40 -4.83 24.05
C ASP A 318 8.95 -4.40 22.69
N THR A 319 9.52 -5.36 21.94
CA THR A 319 10.17 -5.09 20.65
C THR A 319 9.53 -5.90 19.54
N TYR A 320 9.23 -5.21 18.45
CA TYR A 320 8.56 -5.73 17.26
C TYR A 320 9.37 -5.41 16.01
N LEU A 321 9.10 -6.15 14.93
CA LEU A 321 9.58 -5.84 13.56
C LEU A 321 11.10 -5.59 13.49
N ASN A 322 11.89 -6.52 14.04
CA ASN A 322 13.35 -6.42 14.07
C ASN A 322 13.88 -5.07 14.64
N ARG A 323 13.37 -4.68 15.81
CA ARG A 323 13.67 -3.40 16.50
C ARG A 323 13.14 -2.15 15.80
N GLY A 324 12.30 -2.31 14.79
CA GLY A 324 11.66 -1.18 14.11
C GLY A 324 10.62 -0.47 14.97
N PHE A 325 9.91 -1.22 15.83
CA PHE A 325 8.89 -0.67 16.73
C PHE A 325 9.14 -1.16 18.15
N GLN A 326 9.36 -0.21 19.07
CA GLN A 326 9.66 -0.51 20.46
C GLN A 326 8.73 0.26 21.39
N VAL A 327 8.17 -0.44 22.37
CA VAL A 327 7.24 0.10 23.35
C VAL A 327 7.87 -0.02 24.74
N PHE A 328 7.99 1.10 25.43
CA PHE A 328 8.57 1.21 26.77
C PHE A 328 7.48 1.50 27.78
N PHE A 329 7.65 0.98 28.99
CA PHE A 329 6.64 0.99 30.03
C PHE A 329 7.17 1.64 31.30
N ASP A 330 6.31 2.34 32.02
CA ASP A 330 6.63 2.91 33.33
C ASP A 330 6.55 1.88 34.48
N ALA A 331 6.72 2.37 35.71
CA ALA A 331 6.67 1.58 36.94
C ALA A 331 5.34 0.83 37.14
N ASP A 332 4.25 1.36 36.59
CA ASP A 332 2.91 0.78 36.66
C ASP A 332 2.62 -0.16 35.46
N ASN A 333 3.66 -0.46 34.67
CA ASN A 333 3.60 -1.30 33.47
C ASN A 333 2.64 -0.74 32.41
N ARG A 334 2.61 0.58 32.29
CA ARG A 334 1.83 1.34 31.31
C ARG A 334 2.73 1.97 30.26
N VAL A 335 2.25 2.04 29.02
CA VAL A 335 3.00 2.61 27.90
C VAL A 335 3.36 4.07 28.20
N GLU A 336 4.65 4.36 28.25
CA GLU A 336 5.17 5.71 28.55
C GLU A 336 5.93 6.34 27.39
N PHE A 337 6.56 5.50 26.56
CA PHE A 337 7.42 5.94 25.46
C PHE A 337 7.40 4.92 24.33
N ILE A 338 7.47 5.40 23.10
CA ILE A 338 7.46 4.60 21.88
C ILE A 338 8.59 5.07 20.96
N GLU A 339 9.41 4.12 20.48
CA GLU A 339 10.48 4.37 19.51
C GLU A 339 10.15 3.69 18.17
N LEU A 340 10.23 4.46 17.08
CA LEU A 340 10.05 4.02 15.70
C LEU A 340 11.36 4.25 14.94
N ARG A 341 11.92 3.20 14.33
CA ARG A 341 13.13 3.29 13.49
C ARG A 341 12.78 3.28 12.00
N ASN A 342 13.68 3.68 11.13
CA ASN A 342 13.45 3.72 9.67
C ASN A 342 13.16 2.35 9.02
N SER A 343 13.28 1.25 9.77
CA SER A 343 12.75 -0.05 9.40
C SER A 343 11.23 -0.16 9.57
N VAL A 344 10.55 0.89 10.05
CA VAL A 344 9.08 1.13 10.06
C VAL A 344 8.74 2.47 9.40
N SER A 345 7.50 2.63 8.94
CA SER A 345 6.99 3.87 8.33
C SER A 345 6.18 4.64 9.37
N ALA A 346 6.73 5.73 9.89
CA ALA A 346 6.09 6.57 10.92
C ALA A 346 5.34 7.74 10.26
N VAL A 347 4.02 7.68 10.21
CA VAL A 347 3.23 8.68 9.50
C VAL A 347 2.65 9.73 10.43
N TYR A 348 3.06 10.98 10.24
CA TYR A 348 2.50 12.16 10.89
C TYR A 348 1.77 13.04 9.87
N LYS A 349 0.51 13.39 10.16
CA LYS A 349 -0.35 14.27 9.31
C LYS A 349 -0.24 14.01 7.80
N GLY A 350 -0.12 12.73 7.43
CA GLY A 350 -0.10 12.30 6.04
C GLY A 350 1.23 12.55 5.32
N PHE A 351 2.36 12.48 6.01
CA PHE A 351 3.67 12.21 5.40
C PHE A 351 4.47 11.25 6.30
N SER A 352 5.36 10.45 5.71
CA SER A 352 6.23 9.55 6.48
C SER A 352 7.44 10.33 6.99
N VAL A 353 7.56 10.43 8.31
CA VAL A 353 8.62 11.22 8.96
C VAL A 353 10.00 10.63 8.73
N LEU A 354 10.11 9.30 8.68
CA LEU A 354 11.39 8.59 8.53
C LEU A 354 11.81 8.40 7.06
N GLU A 355 10.91 8.68 6.12
CA GLU A 355 11.14 8.54 4.67
C GLU A 355 11.10 9.89 3.93
N THR A 356 10.87 10.99 4.65
CA THR A 356 10.89 12.37 4.13
C THR A 356 12.20 13.05 4.54
N LYS A 357 12.78 13.87 3.64
CA LYS A 357 14.02 14.61 3.94
C LYS A 357 13.89 15.36 5.26
N ALA A 358 14.91 15.26 6.11
CA ALA A 358 14.87 15.83 7.46
C ALA A 358 14.51 17.33 7.45
N THR A 359 15.01 18.10 6.48
CA THR A 359 14.67 19.53 6.31
C THR A 359 13.18 19.75 6.04
N SER A 360 12.59 18.97 5.14
CA SER A 360 11.14 19.04 4.83
C SER A 360 10.29 18.61 6.02
N VAL A 361 10.72 17.60 6.77
CA VAL A 361 10.06 17.16 8.00
C VAL A 361 10.06 18.29 9.03
N VAL A 362 11.23 18.85 9.35
CA VAL A 362 11.36 19.94 10.33
C VAL A 362 10.47 21.12 9.91
N ASN A 363 10.56 21.57 8.66
CA ASN A 363 9.71 22.65 8.16
C ASN A 363 8.21 22.36 8.28
N SER A 364 7.80 21.10 8.13
CA SER A 364 6.39 20.70 8.21
C SER A 364 5.91 20.61 9.66
N VAL A 365 6.67 19.95 10.53
CA VAL A 365 6.33 19.82 11.96
C VAL A 365 6.41 21.17 12.69
N SER A 366 7.35 22.03 12.31
CA SER A 366 7.49 23.39 12.90
C SER A 366 6.28 24.30 12.64
N LYS A 367 5.41 23.96 11.67
CA LYS A 367 4.12 24.66 11.49
C LYS A 367 3.14 24.37 12.62
N ASP A 368 3.30 23.23 13.29
CA ASP A 368 2.40 22.75 14.33
C ASP A 368 2.91 23.05 15.74
N ALA A 369 4.22 22.95 15.96
CA ALA A 369 4.87 23.29 17.22
C ALA A 369 6.34 23.69 17.01
N PRO A 370 6.88 24.66 17.76
CA PRO A 370 8.30 24.96 17.71
C PRO A 370 9.13 23.78 18.24
N TYR A 371 10.33 23.60 17.68
CA TYR A 371 11.34 22.75 18.29
C TYR A 371 12.20 23.56 19.27
N ASP A 372 12.88 22.86 20.17
CA ASP A 372 13.85 23.46 21.08
C ASP A 372 15.10 23.93 20.32
N GLU A 373 15.22 25.24 20.13
CA GLU A 373 16.37 25.87 19.45
C GLU A 373 17.63 25.91 20.31
N SER A 374 17.55 25.60 21.61
CA SER A 374 18.70 25.58 22.51
C SER A 374 19.47 24.25 22.50
N ASP A 375 18.97 23.25 21.77
CA ASP A 375 19.56 21.91 21.74
C ASP A 375 20.99 21.93 21.14
N PRO A 376 22.04 21.54 21.89
CA PRO A 376 23.41 21.57 21.41
C PRO A 376 23.68 20.59 20.25
N LYS A 377 22.76 19.63 20.01
CA LYS A 377 22.82 18.67 18.91
C LYS A 377 21.83 19.03 17.79
N LEU A 378 21.43 20.31 17.68
CA LEU A 378 20.60 20.79 16.57
C LEU A 378 21.19 20.39 15.21
N GLY A 379 20.30 20.03 14.29
CA GLY A 379 20.68 19.45 13.01
C GLY A 379 20.82 17.93 13.06
N TYR A 380 21.40 17.35 14.11
CA TYR A 380 21.40 15.90 14.32
C TYR A 380 20.03 15.44 14.88
N ARG A 381 19.51 16.18 15.87
CA ARG A 381 18.19 15.94 16.46
C ARG A 381 17.37 17.21 16.56
N TYR A 382 16.06 17.01 16.63
CA TYR A 382 15.06 18.05 16.85
C TYR A 382 14.06 17.54 17.89
N THR A 383 13.90 18.28 18.97
CA THR A 383 12.92 17.98 20.03
C THR A 383 11.78 18.97 19.92
N PHE A 384 10.53 18.50 19.87
CA PHE A 384 9.30 19.28 19.84
C PHE A 384 8.55 19.05 21.16
N PRO A 385 8.81 19.84 22.22
CA PRO A 385 8.25 19.58 23.56
C PRO A 385 6.73 19.55 23.59
N ASP A 386 6.07 20.47 22.87
CA ASP A 386 4.60 20.56 22.82
C ASP A 386 3.94 19.35 22.13
N LEU A 387 4.71 18.60 21.34
CA LEU A 387 4.27 17.36 20.69
C LEU A 387 4.75 16.11 21.43
N GLU A 388 5.55 16.27 22.48
CA GLU A 388 6.25 15.17 23.15
C GLU A 388 6.97 14.25 22.15
N MET A 389 7.63 14.86 21.16
CA MET A 389 8.23 14.17 20.03
C MET A 389 9.68 14.57 19.85
N ARG A 390 10.54 13.59 19.55
CA ARG A 390 11.93 13.83 19.17
C ARG A 390 12.28 13.06 17.91
N LEU A 391 13.03 13.69 17.01
CA LEU A 391 13.51 13.12 15.75
C LEU A 391 15.04 13.19 15.71
N TRP A 392 15.70 12.14 15.24
CA TRP A 392 17.17 12.14 15.11
C TRP A 392 17.70 11.28 13.96
N ARG A 393 18.90 11.63 13.49
CA ARG A 393 19.65 10.98 12.39
C ARG A 393 21.11 10.81 12.79
N ASN A 394 21.83 9.85 12.21
CA ASN A 394 23.20 9.50 12.64
C ASN A 394 24.24 10.59 12.40
N HIS A 395 24.04 11.43 11.39
CA HIS A 395 24.92 12.54 11.09
C HIS A 395 24.21 13.57 10.21
N ILE A 396 24.85 14.71 9.97
CA ILE A 396 24.35 15.73 9.05
C ILE A 396 24.99 15.48 7.69
N ALA A 397 24.17 15.25 6.65
CA ALA A 397 24.68 15.11 5.29
C ALA A 397 25.53 16.32 4.89
N LYS A 398 26.67 16.08 4.25
CA LYS A 398 27.54 17.15 3.72
C LYS A 398 26.85 17.86 2.55
N GLU A 399 27.21 19.11 2.29
CA GLU A 399 26.63 19.91 1.19
C GLU A 399 26.87 19.30 -0.20
N GLN A 400 27.91 18.50 -0.39
CA GLN A 400 28.12 17.73 -1.61
C GLN A 400 27.20 16.51 -1.62
N TYR A 401 26.30 16.44 -2.60
CA TYR A 401 25.38 15.34 -2.84
C TYR A 401 26.16 14.02 -2.97
N ASP A 402 26.12 13.21 -1.92
CA ASP A 402 26.49 11.80 -1.94
C ASP A 402 25.20 10.98 -2.04
N PRO A 403 24.92 10.35 -3.19
CA PRO A 403 23.71 9.54 -3.38
C PRO A 403 23.64 8.33 -2.44
N ASP A 404 24.75 7.93 -1.82
CA ASP A 404 24.84 6.82 -0.89
C ASP A 404 24.69 7.25 0.59
N ASP A 405 24.74 8.54 0.88
CA ASP A 405 24.60 9.09 2.25
C ASP A 405 23.13 9.24 2.69
N TYR A 406 22.44 8.11 2.78
CA TYR A 406 21.03 8.08 3.14
C TYR A 406 20.78 8.42 4.62
N SER A 407 21.70 8.07 5.52
CA SER A 407 21.52 8.30 6.97
C SER A 407 21.73 9.76 7.39
N GLY A 408 22.38 10.56 6.55
CA GLY A 408 22.51 12.00 6.76
C GLY A 408 21.33 12.83 6.25
N ILE A 409 20.54 12.31 5.30
CA ILE A 409 19.47 13.06 4.60
C ILE A 409 18.10 12.89 5.27
N TYR A 410 17.84 11.74 5.89
CA TYR A 410 16.55 11.38 6.50
C TYR A 410 16.72 11.17 8.01
N PHE A 411 15.63 11.29 8.77
CA PHE A 411 15.63 10.85 10.16
C PHE A 411 15.70 9.32 10.23
N LEU A 412 16.54 8.80 11.12
CA LEU A 412 16.66 7.37 11.36
C LEU A 412 15.62 6.91 12.38
N THR A 413 15.29 7.77 13.34
CA THR A 413 14.46 7.37 14.47
C THR A 413 13.58 8.53 14.93
N MET A 414 12.40 8.15 15.40
CA MET A 414 11.42 8.99 16.04
C MET A 414 11.09 8.40 17.41
N GLY A 415 11.11 9.26 18.43
CA GLY A 415 10.64 8.95 19.77
C GLY A 415 9.40 9.77 20.08
N LEU A 416 8.38 9.13 20.67
CA LEU A 416 7.24 9.82 21.26
C LEU A 416 7.07 9.43 22.72
N GLY A 417 6.94 10.43 23.58
CA GLY A 417 6.66 10.25 25.00
C GLY A 417 5.22 10.59 25.37
N LYS A 418 4.78 10.08 26.51
CA LYS A 418 3.56 10.54 27.18
C LYS A 418 3.64 12.04 27.51
N PRO A 419 2.51 12.73 27.74
CA PRO A 419 2.51 14.12 28.21
C PRO A 419 3.45 14.32 29.41
N GLY A 420 4.34 15.31 29.31
CA GLY A 420 5.36 15.60 30.32
C GLY A 420 6.74 14.98 30.07
N TYR A 421 6.92 14.12 29.06
CA TYR A 421 8.16 13.34 28.89
C TYR A 421 9.36 14.19 28.47
N TYR A 422 9.20 15.04 27.47
CA TYR A 422 10.19 15.98 26.96
C TYR A 422 10.00 17.40 27.52
N SER A 423 8.75 17.77 27.85
CA SER A 423 8.45 19.11 28.35
C SER A 423 8.87 19.36 29.81
N ASN A 424 8.96 18.33 30.65
CA ASN A 424 9.29 18.47 32.08
C ASN A 424 10.64 17.85 32.50
N ALA A 425 11.42 17.30 31.57
CA ALA A 425 12.60 16.50 31.93
C ALA A 425 13.84 17.38 32.16
N SER A 426 14.23 17.51 33.43
CA SER A 426 15.52 18.07 33.86
C SER A 426 16.72 17.21 33.43
N GLU A 427 16.51 15.92 33.09
CA GLU A 427 17.46 15.05 32.40
C GLU A 427 16.68 14.10 31.49
N ILE A 428 16.69 14.35 30.19
CA ILE A 428 16.13 13.42 29.20
C ILE A 428 17.20 12.35 28.98
N PRO A 429 16.92 11.04 29.21
CA PRO A 429 17.94 10.02 29.08
C PRO A 429 18.65 10.13 27.73
N GLU A 430 19.98 10.22 27.74
CA GLU A 430 20.75 10.09 26.51
C GLU A 430 20.51 8.68 25.98
N ILE A 431 19.69 8.59 24.94
CA ILE A 431 19.59 7.39 24.13
C ILE A 431 20.94 7.26 23.44
N GLU A 432 21.88 6.52 24.04
CA GLU A 432 23.15 6.18 23.39
C GLU A 432 22.87 5.52 22.04
N GLU A 433 23.59 6.01 21.03
CA GLU A 433 23.41 5.82 19.58
C GLU A 433 23.32 4.35 19.12
#